data_AF-A0A3M1Y277-F1
#
_entry.id   AF-A0A3M1Y277-F1
#
_cell.length_a   1.000
_cell.length_b   1.000
_cell.length_c   1.000
_cell.angle_alpha   90.00
_cell.angle_beta   90.00
_cell.angle_gamma   90.00
#
_symmetry.space_group_name_H-M   'P 1'
#
loop_
_entity.id
_entity.type
_entity.pdbx_description
1 polymer ?
#
loop_
_entity_poly.entity_id
_entity_poly.type
_entity_poly.pdbx_seq_one_letter_code
_entity_poly.pdbx_strand_id
1 'polypeptide(L)'
;MAKKRQKVTRKDLDFLQENYGKKPARTLADALGWSLKKVYNTAFDYGIAKPRTELTDDLIKQIQTDLSAGRSYNQVSAQYKISKSTVAKIKKGELKCDKT
;
A
#
# COMPACT_ATOMS: atom_id res chain seq x y z
N MET A 1 -13.06 11.57 24.45
CA MET A 1 -14.16 10.65 24.09
C MET A 1 -13.60 9.50 23.26
N ALA A 2 -13.71 8.24 23.73
CA ALA A 2 -13.21 7.08 23.00
C ALA A 2 -14.15 6.76 21.83
N LYS A 3 -13.68 6.92 20.58
CA LYS A 3 -14.43 6.55 19.37
C LYS A 3 -14.55 5.01 19.35
N LYS A 4 -15.76 4.48 19.61
CA LYS A 4 -16.05 3.03 19.62
C LYS A 4 -15.54 2.43 18.30
N ARG A 5 -14.70 1.39 18.36
CA ARG A 5 -14.14 0.74 17.15
C ARG A 5 -15.28 0.07 16.39
N GLN A 6 -15.75 0.70 15.31
CA GLN A 6 -16.77 0.12 14.44
C GLN A 6 -16.20 -1.15 13.80
N LYS A 7 -16.87 -2.29 14.03
CA LYS A 7 -16.52 -3.60 13.46
C LYS A 7 -16.74 -3.57 11.94
N VAL A 8 -15.82 -4.15 11.18
CA VAL A 8 -15.96 -4.34 9.73
C VAL A 8 -16.83 -5.57 9.49
N THR A 9 -17.88 -5.43 8.67
CA THR A 9 -18.79 -6.52 8.30
C THR A 9 -18.54 -6.97 6.86
N ARG A 10 -19.09 -8.13 6.48
CA ARG A 10 -18.97 -8.64 5.11
C ARG A 10 -19.62 -7.72 4.08
N LYS A 11 -20.79 -7.14 4.41
CA LYS A 11 -21.45 -6.14 3.55
C LYS A 11 -20.59 -4.90 3.32
N ASP A 12 -19.82 -4.46 4.32
CA ASP A 12 -18.91 -3.33 4.15
C ASP A 12 -17.75 -3.66 3.21
N LEU A 13 -17.25 -4.91 3.28
CA LEU A 13 -16.21 -5.41 2.38
C LEU A 13 -16.72 -5.54 0.95
N ASP A 14 -17.92 -6.11 0.77
CA ASP A 14 -18.55 -6.24 -0.55
C ASP A 14 -18.75 -4.85 -1.17
N PHE A 15 -19.27 -3.89 -0.39
CA PHE A 15 -19.43 -2.51 -0.82
C PHE A 15 -18.11 -1.86 -1.21
N LEU A 16 -17.05 -2.04 -0.40
CA LEU A 16 -15.71 -1.56 -0.75
C LEU A 16 -15.21 -2.22 -2.02
N GLN A 17 -15.31 -3.53 -2.16
CA GLN A 17 -14.81 -4.24 -3.32
C GLN A 17 -15.48 -3.78 -4.63
N GLU A 18 -16.78 -3.51 -4.58
CA GLU A 18 -17.53 -3.03 -5.74
C GLU A 18 -17.23 -1.56 -6.11
N ASN A 19 -16.92 -0.70 -5.13
CA ASN A 19 -16.90 0.75 -5.31
C ASN A 19 -15.48 1.37 -5.18
N TYR A 20 -14.53 0.67 -4.56
CA TYR A 20 -13.18 1.17 -4.33
C TYR A 20 -12.42 1.34 -5.65
N GLY A 21 -11.83 2.52 -5.86
CA GLY A 21 -11.21 2.92 -7.12
C GLY A 21 -12.19 3.46 -8.18
N LYS A 22 -13.50 3.18 -8.07
CA LYS A 22 -14.55 3.76 -8.93
C LYS A 22 -15.11 5.07 -8.37
N LYS A 23 -15.20 5.17 -7.05
CA LYS A 23 -15.67 6.36 -6.33
C LYS A 23 -14.54 6.97 -5.48
N PRO A 24 -14.58 8.29 -5.21
CA PRO A 24 -13.64 8.92 -4.30
C PRO A 24 -13.70 8.26 -2.92
N ALA A 25 -12.52 8.04 -2.30
CA ALA A 25 -12.44 7.42 -0.98
C ALA A 25 -13.23 8.17 0.10
N ARG A 26 -13.43 9.49 -0.07
CA ARG A 26 -14.26 10.29 0.83
C ARG A 26 -15.72 9.89 0.77
N THR A 27 -16.27 9.70 -0.43
CA THR A 27 -17.65 9.23 -0.63
C THR A 27 -17.85 7.84 -0.02
N LEU A 28 -16.86 6.94 -0.14
CA LEU A 28 -16.90 5.63 0.50
C LEU A 28 -16.89 5.74 2.02
N ALA A 29 -16.05 6.63 2.56
CA ALA A 29 -15.97 6.87 3.99
C ALA A 29 -17.29 7.41 4.54
N ASP A 30 -17.91 8.37 3.86
CA ASP A 30 -19.18 8.95 4.26
C ASP A 30 -20.32 7.90 4.21
N ALA A 31 -20.35 7.05 3.16
CA ALA A 31 -21.35 5.98 3.02
C ALA A 31 -21.23 4.90 4.11
N LEU A 32 -20.01 4.58 4.55
CA LEU A 32 -19.75 3.56 5.57
C LEU A 32 -19.73 4.13 7.01
N GLY A 33 -19.79 5.45 7.16
CA GLY A 33 -19.58 6.15 8.44
C GLY A 33 -18.14 6.01 8.97
N TRP A 34 -17.18 5.78 8.07
CA TRP A 34 -15.78 5.51 8.41
C TRP A 34 -14.92 6.77 8.29
N SER A 35 -13.72 6.72 8.88
CA SER A 35 -12.69 7.69 8.52
C SER A 35 -12.03 7.28 7.21
N LEU A 36 -11.51 8.26 6.46
CA LEU A 36 -10.70 8.01 5.25
C LEU A 36 -9.57 7.00 5.52
N LYS A 37 -8.85 7.16 6.64
CA LYS A 37 -7.78 6.24 7.04
C LYS A 37 -8.29 4.81 7.22
N LYS A 38 -9.48 4.63 7.79
CA LYS A 38 -10.08 3.30 7.95
C LYS A 38 -10.43 2.68 6.61
N VAL A 39 -10.99 3.45 5.67
CA VAL A 39 -11.26 2.99 4.30
C VAL A 39 -9.99 2.50 3.62
N TYR A 40 -8.90 3.29 3.66
CA TYR A 40 -7.62 2.89 3.06
C TYR A 40 -7.03 1.64 3.72
N ASN A 41 -6.98 1.62 5.06
CA ASN A 41 -6.43 0.48 5.79
C ASN A 41 -7.25 -0.78 5.54
N THR A 42 -8.58 -0.73 5.68
CA THR A 42 -9.44 -1.90 5.44
C THR A 42 -9.35 -2.36 3.99
N ALA A 43 -9.30 -1.45 3.01
CA ALA A 43 -9.13 -1.87 1.62
C ALA A 43 -7.77 -2.56 1.39
N PHE A 44 -6.70 -2.10 2.05
CA PHE A 44 -5.39 -2.75 1.99
C PHE A 44 -5.37 -4.10 2.72
N ASP A 45 -5.83 -4.13 3.98
CA ASP A 45 -5.83 -5.32 4.85
C ASP A 45 -6.63 -6.49 4.25
N TYR A 46 -7.65 -6.19 3.44
CA TYR A 46 -8.49 -7.18 2.76
C TYR A 46 -8.16 -7.35 1.27
N GLY A 47 -7.04 -6.78 0.78
CA GLY A 47 -6.57 -6.95 -0.59
C GLY A 47 -7.42 -6.28 -1.68
N ILE A 48 -8.38 -5.42 -1.30
CA ILE A 48 -9.22 -4.63 -2.22
C ILE A 48 -8.39 -3.53 -2.89
N ALA A 49 -7.49 -2.91 -2.12
CA ALA A 49 -6.54 -1.93 -2.63
C ALA A 49 -5.19 -2.61 -2.83
N LYS A 50 -4.66 -2.53 -4.06
CA LYS A 50 -3.25 -2.82 -4.28
C LYS A 50 -2.39 -1.72 -3.64
N PRO A 51 -1.23 -2.05 -3.07
CA PRO A 51 -0.26 -1.03 -2.67
C PRO A 51 0.02 -0.10 -3.85
N ARG A 52 0.02 1.21 -3.58
CA ARG A 52 0.17 2.28 -4.59
C ARG A 52 1.51 2.22 -5.34
N THR A 53 2.44 1.43 -4.84
CA THR A 53 3.64 0.98 -5.53
C THR A 53 3.50 -0.52 -5.67
N GLU A 54 3.35 -1.01 -6.91
CA GLU A 54 3.59 -2.41 -7.26
C GLU A 54 5.09 -2.71 -7.07
N LEU A 55 5.54 -2.67 -5.82
CA LEU A 55 6.80 -3.27 -5.41
C LEU A 55 6.55 -4.76 -5.35
N THR A 56 6.52 -5.37 -6.54
CA THR A 56 6.53 -6.81 -6.65
C THR A 56 7.80 -7.35 -6.01
N ASP A 57 7.76 -8.59 -5.55
CA ASP A 57 8.91 -9.23 -4.94
C ASP A 57 10.12 -9.26 -5.87
N ASP A 58 9.88 -9.44 -7.17
CA ASP A 58 10.91 -9.36 -8.20
C ASP A 58 11.51 -7.96 -8.34
N LEU A 59 10.68 -6.91 -8.27
CA LEU A 59 11.17 -5.53 -8.29
C LEU A 59 12.03 -5.23 -7.04
N ILE A 60 11.61 -5.71 -5.86
CA ILE A 60 12.38 -5.57 -4.62
C ILE A 60 13.74 -6.26 -4.75
N LYS A 61 13.78 -7.49 -5.30
CA LYS A 61 15.04 -8.22 -5.55
C LYS A 61 15.95 -7.46 -6.51
N GLN A 62 15.41 -6.96 -7.63
CA GLN A 62 16.19 -6.16 -8.59
C GLN A 62 16.79 -4.91 -7.96
N ILE A 63 16.01 -4.19 -7.14
CA ILE A 63 16.48 -3.02 -6.39
C ILE A 63 17.59 -3.40 -5.40
N GLN A 64 17.45 -4.52 -4.68
CA GLN A 64 18.49 -5.01 -3.75
C GLN A 64 19.77 -5.41 -4.48
N THR A 65 19.68 -6.03 -5.65
CA THR A 65 20.82 -6.37 -6.50
C THR A 65 21.55 -5.10 -6.97
N ASP A 66 20.82 -4.10 -7.46
CA ASP A 66 21.39 -2.84 -7.91
C ASP A 66 22.08 -2.06 -6.78
N LEU A 67 21.50 -2.05 -5.58
CA LEU A 67 22.11 -1.45 -4.40
C LEU A 67 23.36 -2.20 -3.94
N SER A 68 23.36 -3.54 -4.02
CA SER A 68 24.52 -4.39 -3.72
C SER A 68 25.65 -4.20 -4.73
N ALA A 69 25.32 -3.90 -5.99
CA ALA A 69 26.27 -3.54 -7.04
C ALA A 69 26.84 -2.12 -6.90
N GLY A 70 26.48 -1.38 -5.85
CA GLY A 70 27.00 -0.05 -5.55
C GLY A 70 26.27 1.11 -6.25
N ARG A 71 25.10 0.88 -6.88
CA ARG A 71 24.31 1.97 -7.46
C ARG A 71 23.81 2.93 -6.38
N SER A 72 23.83 4.22 -6.68
CA SER A 72 23.33 5.26 -5.79
C SER A 72 21.79 5.24 -5.71
N TYR A 73 21.24 5.74 -4.61
CA TYR A 73 19.78 5.77 -4.43
C TYR A 73 19.10 6.64 -5.49
N ASN A 74 19.79 7.67 -6.00
CA ASN A 74 19.27 8.51 -7.08
C ASN A 74 19.08 7.70 -8.36
N GLN A 75 20.09 6.92 -8.76
CA GLN A 75 20.04 6.08 -9.96
C GLN A 75 18.92 5.04 -9.86
N VAL A 76 18.85 4.33 -8.75
CA VAL A 76 17.81 3.32 -8.50
C VAL A 76 16.40 3.94 -8.48
N SER A 77 16.24 5.09 -7.82
CA SER A 77 14.94 5.79 -7.77
C SER A 77 14.45 6.22 -9.15
N ALA A 78 15.35 6.71 -10.00
CA ALA A 78 15.04 7.14 -11.35
C ALA A 78 14.71 5.96 -12.26
N GLN A 79 15.49 4.87 -12.17
CA GLN A 79 15.31 3.67 -12.99
C GLN A 79 13.96 3.00 -12.74
N TYR A 80 13.60 2.77 -11.48
CA TYR A 80 12.38 2.05 -11.12
C TYR A 80 11.18 2.97 -10.87
N LYS A 81 11.32 4.28 -11.11
CA LYS A 81 10.27 5.29 -10.89
C LYS A 81 9.65 5.22 -9.47
N ILE A 82 10.49 4.96 -8.47
CA ILE A 82 10.10 4.91 -7.06
C ILE A 82 10.76 6.02 -6.26
N SER A 83 10.18 6.38 -5.12
CA SER A 83 10.77 7.41 -4.26
C SER A 83 12.09 6.94 -3.64
N LYS A 84 13.02 7.87 -3.39
CA LYS A 84 14.27 7.56 -2.67
C LYS A 84 14.00 7.01 -1.25
N SER A 85 12.90 7.44 -0.63
CA SER A 85 12.45 6.89 0.66
C SER A 85 12.10 5.41 0.54
N THR A 86 11.44 5.00 -0.54
CA THR A 86 11.14 3.60 -0.86
C THR A 86 12.43 2.79 -1.03
N VAL A 87 13.41 3.30 -1.78
CA VAL A 87 14.72 2.65 -1.96
C VAL A 87 15.43 2.46 -0.61
N ALA A 88 15.41 3.48 0.25
CA ALA A 88 16.01 3.42 1.57
C ALA A 88 15.33 2.39 2.48
N LYS A 89 14.00 2.29 2.45
CA LYS A 89 13.22 1.28 3.18
C LYS A 89 13.55 -0.14 2.72
N ILE A 90 13.73 -0.36 1.41
CA ILE A 90 14.15 -1.66 0.86
C ILE A 90 15.55 -2.03 1.34
N LYS A 91 16.51 -1.09 1.31
CA LYS A 91 17.87 -1.35 1.82
C LYS A 91 17.90 -1.67 3.31
N LYS A 92 17.09 -0.96 4.11
CA LYS A 92 16.95 -1.21 5.55
C LYS A 92 16.19 -2.51 5.87
N GLY A 93 15.56 -3.13 4.87
CA GLY A 93 14.71 -4.30 5.06
C GLY A 93 13.37 -3.97 5.73
N GLU A 94 12.92 -2.71 5.72
CA GLU A 94 11.58 -2.31 6.18
C GLU A 94 10.49 -2.66 5.15
N LEU A 95 10.89 -2.83 3.88
CA LEU A 95 10.07 -3.35 2.79
C LEU A 95 10.74 -4.63 2.28
N LYS A 96 10.11 -5.78 2.54
CA LYS A 96 10.58 -7.10 2.12
C LYS A 96 9.53 -7.73 1.21
N CYS A 97 9.97 -8.61 0.32
CA CYS A 97 9.07 -9.57 -0.30
C CYS A 97 8.48 -10.47 0.78
N ASP A 98 7.15 -10.47 0.93
CA ASP A 98 6.47 -11.45 1.76
C ASP A 98 6.65 -12.80 1.06
N LYS A 99 7.29 -13.76 1.73
CA LYS A 99 7.32 -15.14 1.24
C LYS A 99 5.90 -15.66 1.37
N THR A 100 5.14 -15.65 0.28
CA THR A 100 3.95 -16.51 0.12
C THR A 100 4.31 -17.96 0.40
#